data_AF-A0A327K744-F1
#
_entry.id   AF-A0A327K744-F1
#
_cell.length_a   1.000
_cell.length_b   1.000
_cell.length_c   1.000
_cell.angle_alpha   90.00
_cell.angle_beta   90.00
_cell.angle_gamma   90.00
#
_symmetry.space_group_name_H-M   'P 1'
#
loop_
_entity.id
_entity.type
_entity.pdbx_description
1 polymer ?
#
loop_
_entity_poly.entity_id
_entity_poly.type
_entity_poly.pdbx_seq_one_letter_code
_entity_poly.pdbx_strand_id
1 'polypeptide(L)'
;MLKQDGYVAKQDRAGTKVDTPIADIPQAITVVTQDQIEDQEPRTLNETLGYTASANPNNFGFDSRFDAFTLRGFNAYYNGIFRDGLRQYNSPTA
;
A
#
# COMPACT_ATOMS: atom_id res chain seq x y z
N MET A 1 7.36 16.65 -2.37
CA MET A 1 7.43 15.85 -1.12
C MET A 1 6.00 15.59 -0.72
N LEU A 2 5.62 14.33 -0.46
CA LEU A 2 4.24 14.00 -0.09
C LEU A 2 3.88 14.71 1.23
N LYS A 3 2.70 15.32 1.27
CA LYS A 3 2.23 16.09 2.44
C LYS A 3 1.28 15.21 3.26
N GLN A 4 1.55 15.07 4.56
CA GLN A 4 0.71 14.34 5.51
C GLN A 4 0.49 15.14 6.80
N ASP A 5 -0.55 14.79 7.53
CA ASP A 5 -0.90 15.28 8.87
C ASP A 5 -1.32 14.07 9.71
N GLY A 6 -0.38 13.52 10.50
CA GLY A 6 -0.58 12.26 11.19
C GLY A 6 -0.85 11.11 10.20
N TYR A 7 -1.97 10.42 10.42
CA TYR A 7 -2.43 9.33 9.56
C TYR A 7 -3.15 9.81 8.29
N VAL A 8 -3.27 11.13 8.09
CA VAL A 8 -4.02 11.72 6.97
C VAL A 8 -3.07 12.27 5.91
N ALA A 9 -2.84 11.51 4.85
CA ALA A 9 -2.17 12.01 3.65
C ALA A 9 -3.03 13.07 2.93
N LYS A 10 -2.38 14.05 2.31
CA LYS A 10 -3.04 15.15 1.56
C LYS A 10 -2.68 15.18 0.08
N GLN A 11 -1.56 14.58 -0.31
CA GLN A 11 -1.09 14.52 -1.69
C GLN A 11 -0.58 13.10 -2.01
N ASP A 12 -0.76 12.70 -3.27
CA ASP A 12 -0.24 11.44 -3.82
C ASP A 12 0.28 11.65 -5.25
N ARG A 13 1.19 10.78 -5.68
CA ARG A 13 1.70 10.70 -7.05
C ARG A 13 1.39 9.36 -7.72
N ALA A 14 1.04 8.32 -6.97
CA ALA A 14 0.82 6.98 -7.51
C ALA A 14 -0.37 6.95 -8.49
N GLY A 15 -1.44 7.70 -8.19
CA GLY A 15 -2.63 7.76 -9.04
C GLY A 15 -2.45 8.47 -10.38
N THR A 16 -1.51 9.41 -10.50
CA THR A 16 -1.44 10.35 -11.65
C THR A 16 -0.03 10.55 -12.23
N LYS A 17 1.01 9.99 -11.59
CA LYS A 17 2.45 10.20 -11.89
C LYS A 17 2.97 11.63 -11.66
N VAL A 18 2.14 12.53 -11.14
CA VAL A 18 2.49 13.91 -10.78
C VAL A 18 1.97 14.23 -9.39
N ASP A 19 2.55 15.21 -8.70
CA ASP A 19 2.07 15.61 -7.37
C ASP A 19 0.61 16.11 -7.48
N THR A 20 -0.34 15.36 -6.92
CA THR A 20 -1.78 15.64 -7.03
C THR A 20 -2.43 15.61 -5.64
N PRO A 21 -3.25 16.62 -5.27
CA PRO A 21 -4.07 16.53 -4.07
C PRO A 21 -4.95 15.28 -4.11
N ILE A 22 -5.04 14.53 -3.01
CA ILE A 22 -5.77 13.25 -3.00
C ILE A 22 -7.25 13.45 -3.41
N ALA A 23 -7.84 14.59 -3.06
CA ALA A 23 -9.21 14.95 -3.41
C ALA A 23 -9.45 15.10 -4.94
N ASP A 24 -8.39 15.35 -5.71
CA ASP A 24 -8.46 15.57 -7.17
C ASP A 24 -8.14 14.31 -7.97
N ILE A 25 -7.75 13.20 -7.31
CA ILE A 25 -7.44 11.94 -7.98
C ILE A 25 -8.76 11.22 -8.30
N PRO A 26 -9.07 10.91 -9.58
CA PRO A 26 -10.36 10.32 -9.98
C PRO A 26 -10.44 8.81 -9.72
N GLN A 27 -9.65 8.29 -8.78
CA GLN A 27 -9.56 6.88 -8.42
C GLN A 27 -9.56 6.76 -6.90
N ALA A 28 -10.07 5.64 -6.37
CA ALA A 28 -9.97 5.37 -4.94
C ALA A 28 -8.52 5.03 -4.57
N ILE A 29 -7.92 5.90 -3.75
CA ILE A 29 -6.56 5.78 -3.22
C ILE A 29 -6.62 5.67 -1.70
N THR A 30 -5.78 4.81 -1.13
CA THR A 30 -5.50 4.75 0.30
C THR A 30 -4.00 4.88 0.50
N VAL A 31 -3.60 5.71 1.46
CA VAL A 31 -2.19 5.93 1.80
C VAL A 31 -2.00 5.49 3.24
N VAL A 32 -1.06 4.58 3.47
CA VAL A 32 -0.57 4.28 4.81
C VAL A 32 0.61 5.20 5.07
N THR A 33 0.48 6.09 6.05
CA THR A 33 1.50 7.11 6.34
C THR A 33 2.64 6.55 7.17
N GLN A 34 3.77 7.27 7.19
CA GLN A 34 4.91 6.91 8.03
C GLN A 34 4.51 6.86 9.51
N ASP A 35 3.75 7.85 10.00
CA ASP A 35 3.29 7.92 11.39
C ASP A 35 2.46 6.67 11.75
N GLN A 36 1.61 6.19 10.83
CA GLN A 36 0.85 4.96 11.05
C GLN A 36 1.76 3.73 11.12
N ILE A 37 2.78 3.65 10.26
CA ILE A 37 3.74 2.54 10.25
C ILE A 37 4.55 2.53 11.55
N GLU A 38 4.99 3.70 12.03
CA GLU A 38 5.76 3.83 13.26
C GLU A 38 4.93 3.43 14.49
N ASP A 39 3.66 3.83 14.56
CA ASP A 39 2.79 3.51 15.69
C ASP A 39 2.31 2.04 15.68
N GLN A 40 2.16 1.43 14.50
CA GLN A 40 1.68 0.04 14.37
C GLN A 40 2.81 -0.99 14.35
N GLU A 41 4.05 -0.57 14.10
CA GLU A 41 5.25 -1.40 13.95
C GLU A 41 5.03 -2.70 13.13
N PRO A 42 4.42 -2.63 11.93
CA PRO A 42 4.20 -3.81 11.12
C PRO A 42 5.54 -4.42 10.70
N ARG A 43 5.61 -5.75 10.72
CA ARG A 43 6.80 -6.53 10.36
C ARG A 43 6.81 -6.95 8.90
N THR A 44 5.67 -6.87 8.22
CA THR A 44 5.50 -7.24 6.81
C THR A 44 4.63 -6.23 6.09
N LEU A 45 4.73 -6.15 4.76
CA LEU A 45 3.83 -5.29 3.96
C LEU A 45 2.38 -5.74 4.09
N ASN A 46 2.16 -7.05 4.24
CA ASN A 46 0.84 -7.62 4.49
C ASN A 46 0.21 -7.08 5.79
N GLU A 47 0.97 -6.99 6.87
CA GLU A 47 0.47 -6.43 8.14
C GLU A 47 0.06 -4.96 8.00
N THR A 48 0.83 -4.18 7.24
CA THR A 48 0.53 -2.76 6.93
C THR A 48 -0.83 -2.58 6.25
N LEU A 49 -1.31 -3.59 5.52
CA LEU A 49 -2.63 -3.55 4.85
C LEU A 49 -3.80 -3.92 5.78
N GLY A 50 -3.56 -4.34 7.02
CA GLY A 50 -4.59 -4.84 7.93
C GLY A 50 -5.71 -3.84 8.25
N TYR A 51 -5.42 -2.54 8.17
CA TYR A 51 -6.38 -1.45 8.38
C TYR A 51 -6.83 -0.77 7.07
N THR A 52 -6.50 -1.34 5.92
CA THR A 52 -6.86 -0.78 4.60
C THR A 52 -8.14 -1.38 4.07
N ALA A 53 -9.12 -0.53 3.73
CA ALA A 53 -10.37 -0.98 3.16
C ALA A 53 -10.17 -1.71 1.82
N SER A 54 -10.90 -2.82 1.62
CA SER A 54 -10.84 -3.63 0.39
C SER A 54 -9.48 -4.32 0.13
N ALA A 55 -8.54 -4.25 1.07
CA ALA A 55 -7.35 -5.09 1.11
C ALA A 55 -7.60 -6.32 1.98
N ASN A 56 -7.15 -7.49 1.53
CA ASN A 56 -7.11 -8.69 2.35
C ASN A 56 -5.68 -9.26 2.34
N PRO A 57 -4.95 -9.16 3.46
CA PRO A 57 -3.57 -9.64 3.57
C PRO A 57 -3.45 -11.12 3.94
N ASN A 58 -4.56 -11.84 4.13
CA ASN A 58 -4.59 -13.20 4.70
C ASN A 58 -4.74 -14.29 3.63
N ASN A 59 -4.13 -14.13 2.46
CA ASN A 59 -4.30 -15.10 1.37
C ASN A 59 -3.72 -16.49 1.71
N PHE A 60 -2.70 -16.56 2.57
CA PHE A 60 -2.05 -17.81 3.00
C PHE A 60 -1.87 -17.90 4.53
N GLY A 61 -2.59 -17.09 5.31
CA GLY A 61 -2.39 -16.99 6.77
C GLY A 61 -1.09 -16.28 7.15
N PHE A 62 -0.51 -16.66 8.29
CA PHE A 62 0.76 -16.09 8.76
C PHE A 62 1.94 -16.73 8.03
N ASP A 63 2.17 -16.28 6.79
CA ASP A 63 3.35 -16.59 6.00
C ASP A 63 4.08 -15.29 5.67
N SER A 64 5.23 -15.05 6.29
CA SER A 64 6.03 -13.84 6.09
C SER A 64 6.97 -13.93 4.90
N ARG A 65 7.04 -15.06 4.17
CA ARG A 65 8.01 -15.24 3.08
C ARG A 65 7.64 -14.44 1.84
N PHE A 66 6.36 -14.13 1.65
CA PHE A 66 5.84 -13.44 0.49
C PHE A 66 4.74 -12.46 0.89
N ASP A 67 4.73 -11.30 0.27
CA ASP A 67 3.63 -10.36 0.36
C ASP A 67 2.47 -10.83 -0.53
N ALA A 68 1.62 -11.70 0.01
CA ALA A 68 0.46 -12.23 -0.69
C ALA A 68 -0.82 -11.58 -0.19
N PHE A 69 -1.37 -10.66 -0.97
CA PHE A 69 -2.62 -9.96 -0.66
C PHE A 69 -3.55 -9.85 -1.86
N THR A 70 -4.85 -9.68 -1.59
CA THR A 70 -5.86 -9.36 -2.60
C THR A 70 -6.39 -7.95 -2.40
N LEU A 71 -6.68 -7.27 -3.51
CA LEU A 71 -7.35 -5.97 -3.54
C LEU A 71 -8.66 -6.14 -4.29
N ARG A 72 -9.78 -5.71 -3.70
CA ARG A 72 -11.13 -5.87 -4.28
C ARG A 72 -11.45 -7.33 -4.68
N GLY A 73 -10.89 -8.31 -3.97
CA GLY A 73 -11.05 -9.74 -4.23
C GLY A 73 -10.14 -10.32 -5.32
N PHE A 74 -9.28 -9.52 -5.94
CA PHE A 74 -8.34 -9.96 -6.98
C PHE A 74 -6.91 -10.00 -6.45
N ASN A 75 -6.14 -10.98 -6.93
CA ASN A 75 -4.72 -11.09 -6.60
C ASN A 75 -3.94 -9.90 -7.14
N ALA A 76 -3.28 -9.15 -6.26
CA ALA A 76 -2.55 -7.93 -6.61
C ALA A 76 -1.02 -8.06 -6.48
N TYR A 77 -0.51 -9.17 -5.93
CA TYR A 77 0.91 -9.28 -5.61
C TYR A 77 1.81 -9.70 -6.78
N TYR A 78 1.27 -10.35 -7.82
CA TYR A 78 2.07 -10.75 -9.00
C TYR A 78 2.43 -9.60 -9.95
N ASN A 79 1.60 -8.56 -10.00
CA ASN A 79 1.72 -7.49 -11.00
C ASN A 79 1.39 -6.08 -10.48
N GLY A 80 0.95 -5.95 -9.23
CA GLY A 80 0.49 -4.69 -8.64
C GLY A 80 1.48 -4.05 -7.66
N ILE A 81 2.68 -4.61 -7.46
CA ILE A 81 3.68 -4.05 -6.54
C ILE A 81 4.65 -3.14 -7.30
N PHE A 82 4.78 -1.92 -6.81
CA PHE A 82 5.68 -0.90 -7.33
C PHE A 82 6.51 -0.33 -6.18
N ARG A 83 7.78 -0.07 -6.45
CA ARG A 83 8.68 0.65 -5.54
C ARG A 83 9.23 1.84 -6.30
N ASP A 84 9.04 3.03 -5.74
CA ASP A 84 9.47 4.30 -6.34
C ASP A 84 8.98 4.47 -7.79
N GLY A 85 7.77 3.96 -8.09
CA GLY A 85 7.16 4.02 -9.43
C GLY A 85 7.60 2.94 -10.42
N LEU A 86 8.51 2.04 -10.03
CA LEU A 86 8.98 0.93 -10.86
C LEU A 86 8.38 -0.40 -10.41
N ARG A 87 7.91 -1.18 -11.39
CA ARG A 87 7.31 -2.50 -11.12
C ARG A 87 8.35 -3.44 -10.51
N GLN A 88 7.96 -4.10 -9.42
CA GLN A 88 8.73 -5.21 -8.87
C GLN A 88 8.32 -6.49 -9.59
N TYR A 89 9.28 -7.16 -10.24
CA TYR A 89 9.05 -8.42 -10.94
C TYR A 89 9.24 -9.64 -10.05
N ASN A 90 10.07 -9.51 -9.02
CA ASN A 90 10.25 -10.51 -7.99
C ASN A 90 9.33 -10.16 -6.83
N SER A 91 8.70 -11.18 -6.23
CA SER A 91 8.00 -10.99 -4.94
C SER A 91 9.00 -10.36 -3.98
N PRO A 92 8.70 -9.20 -3.37
CA PRO A 92 9.46 -8.77 -2.21
C PRO A 92 9.33 -9.91 -1.20
N THR A 93 10.45 -10.56 -0.91
CA THR A 93 10.56 -11.41 0.27
C THR A 93 10.76 -10.45 1.44
N ALA A 94 10.06 -10.68 2.55
CA ALA A 94 10.29 -9.92 3.77
C ALA A 94 11.75 -10.01 4.24
#